data_AF-A0A815GMY6-F1
#
_entry.id   AF-A0A815GMY6-F1
#
_cell.length_a   1.000
_cell.length_b   1.000
_cell.length_c   1.000
_cell.angle_alpha   90.00
_cell.angle_beta   90.00
_cell.angle_gamma   90.00
#
_symmetry.space_group_name_H-M   'P 1'
#
loop_
_entity.id
_entity.type
_entity.pdbx_description
1 polymer ?
#
loop_
_entity_poly.entity_id
_entity_poly.type
_entity_poly.pdbx_seq_one_letter_code
_entity_poly.pdbx_strand_id
1 'polypeptide(L)'
;MWSEWSSYMNAICHRPGTQIRTRTYADKRAAMAAHCTEHLEQQQQCTLEYIPKAVHRPPYPCCACDEAKFQFTFQGLWPKQSYPKDWSPEHLHWFDIIGAVHNEEYSFNISKSTAGAFTTSRNYHLLSCVTMLGPSPNWITELHHPIDAGTDIGIQYDGPKRPENSRKPIAPIVSSNQPPPFANLNIKRIMVQDNDLSCPMATWSECSVTCGRNGIRRRTRTLLSNHRAVDQHRCQSLPLEETQPCYLNLCRM
;
A
#
# COMPACT_ATOMS: atom_id res chain seq x y z
N MET A 1 6.30 0.02 -40.86
CA MET A 1 7.17 0.28 -39.69
C MET A 1 6.66 -0.58 -38.53
N TRP A 2 7.54 -0.95 -37.59
CA TRP A 2 7.12 -1.65 -36.37
C TRP A 2 6.42 -0.67 -35.42
N SER A 3 5.42 -1.17 -34.68
CA SER A 3 4.86 -0.50 -33.52
C SER A 3 5.90 -0.42 -32.40
N GLU A 4 5.63 0.45 -31.43
CA GLU A 4 6.25 0.34 -30.12
C GLU A 4 5.98 -1.03 -29.48
N TRP A 5 6.83 -1.44 -28.54
CA TRP A 5 6.63 -2.65 -27.75
C TRP A 5 5.41 -2.53 -26.85
N SER A 6 4.70 -3.65 -26.62
CA SER A 6 3.59 -3.70 -25.69
C SER A 6 4.01 -3.21 -24.30
N SER A 7 3.24 -2.28 -23.75
CA SER A 7 3.43 -1.80 -22.38
C SER A 7 3.13 -2.89 -21.33
N TYR A 8 2.37 -3.91 -21.72
CA TYR A 8 2.05 -5.08 -20.90
C TYR A 8 3.05 -6.20 -21.14
N MET A 9 3.65 -6.68 -20.05
CA MET A 9 4.48 -7.88 -20.01
C MET A 9 3.70 -8.96 -19.25
N ASN A 10 3.70 -10.22 -19.71
CA ASN A 10 3.24 -11.33 -18.87
C ASN A 10 4.32 -11.73 -17.82
N ALA A 11 5.09 -10.75 -17.35
CA ALA A 11 6.17 -10.97 -16.41
C ALA A 11 5.57 -11.18 -15.02
N ILE A 12 5.86 -12.34 -14.43
CA ILE A 12 5.67 -12.58 -13.00
C ILE A 12 6.94 -12.10 -12.30
N CYS A 13 6.83 -11.58 -11.09
CA CYS A 13 8.01 -11.17 -10.32
C CYS A 13 9.07 -12.27 -10.30
N HIS A 14 10.32 -11.84 -10.52
CA HIS A 14 11.49 -12.73 -10.58
C HIS A 14 11.44 -13.78 -11.70
N ARG A 15 10.58 -13.60 -12.72
CA ARG A 15 10.58 -14.39 -13.96
C ARG A 15 10.58 -13.47 -15.19
N PRO A 16 11.36 -13.81 -16.23
CA PRO A 16 11.29 -13.07 -17.48
C PRO A 16 9.88 -13.24 -18.09
N GLY A 17 9.27 -12.12 -18.49
CA GLY A 17 8.05 -12.09 -19.28
C GLY A 17 8.34 -11.85 -20.75
N THR A 18 7.28 -11.77 -21.55
CA THR A 18 7.37 -11.51 -22.99
C THR A 18 6.61 -10.23 -23.35
N GLN A 19 7.24 -9.38 -24.17
CA GLN A 19 6.58 -8.26 -24.86
C GLN A 19 6.40 -8.57 -26.34
N ILE A 20 5.40 -7.96 -26.95
CA ILE A 20 5.06 -8.15 -28.36
C ILE A 20 5.01 -6.79 -29.06
N ARG A 21 5.48 -6.73 -30.31
CA ARG A 21 5.22 -5.61 -31.22
C ARG A 21 4.76 -6.14 -32.57
N THR A 22 4.03 -5.32 -33.31
CA THR A 22 3.46 -5.71 -34.61
C THR A 22 3.84 -4.72 -35.70
N ARG A 23 3.80 -5.15 -36.96
CA ARG A 23 3.92 -4.28 -38.13
C ARG A 23 2.87 -4.67 -39.15
N THR A 24 2.54 -3.75 -40.04
CA THR A 24 1.61 -3.99 -41.13
C THR A 24 2.27 -3.75 -42.48
N TYR A 25 1.76 -4.40 -43.52
CA TYR A 25 2.12 -4.09 -44.91
C TYR A 25 1.62 -2.69 -45.27
N ALA A 26 2.46 -1.92 -45.98
CA ALA A 26 2.07 -0.61 -46.49
C ALA A 26 0.86 -0.69 -47.43
N ASP A 27 0.80 -1.74 -48.26
CA ASP A 27 -0.37 -2.14 -49.04
C ASP A 27 -0.66 -3.64 -48.83
N LYS A 28 -1.74 -3.92 -48.11
CA LYS A 28 -2.16 -5.29 -47.78
C LYS A 28 -2.58 -6.09 -49.01
N ARG A 29 -3.18 -5.44 -50.03
CA ARG A 29 -3.66 -6.12 -51.24
C ARG A 29 -2.49 -6.51 -52.14
N ALA A 30 -1.54 -5.61 -52.35
CA ALA A 30 -0.33 -5.90 -53.11
C ALA A 30 0.49 -7.03 -52.46
N ALA A 31 0.65 -7.00 -51.14
CA ALA A 31 1.36 -8.04 -50.40
C ALA A 31 0.67 -9.43 -50.48
N MET A 32 -0.66 -9.47 -50.43
CA MET A 32 -1.43 -10.70 -50.60
C MET A 32 -1.34 -11.25 -52.03
N ALA A 33 -1.43 -10.38 -53.04
CA ALA A 33 -1.26 -10.78 -54.44
C ALA A 33 0.16 -11.31 -54.73
N ALA A 34 1.17 -10.73 -54.08
CA ALA A 34 2.56 -11.18 -54.15
C ALA A 34 2.90 -12.35 -53.21
N HIS A 35 1.93 -12.92 -52.49
CA HIS A 35 2.11 -14.06 -51.59
C HIS A 35 3.20 -13.83 -50.53
N CYS A 36 3.31 -12.61 -49.99
CA CYS A 36 4.27 -12.33 -48.93
C CYS A 36 3.94 -13.13 -47.64
N THR A 37 4.95 -13.79 -47.06
CA THR A 37 4.82 -14.63 -45.85
C THR A 37 5.61 -14.10 -44.66
N GLU A 38 5.95 -12.82 -44.66
CA GLU A 38 6.71 -12.23 -43.55
C GLU A 38 5.94 -12.29 -42.22
N HIS A 39 6.65 -12.63 -41.14
CA HIS A 39 6.10 -12.50 -39.79
C HIS A 39 5.87 -11.02 -39.44
N LEU A 40 4.62 -10.71 -39.12
CA LEU A 40 4.13 -9.38 -38.76
C LEU A 40 4.11 -9.12 -37.24
N GLU A 41 4.51 -10.12 -36.45
CA GLU A 41 4.61 -10.06 -34.99
C GLU A 41 6.01 -10.42 -34.55
N GLN A 42 6.51 -9.73 -33.53
CA GLN A 42 7.79 -10.02 -32.90
C GLN A 42 7.64 -10.07 -31.39
N GLN A 43 8.32 -11.03 -30.76
CA GLN A 43 8.34 -11.22 -29.32
C GLN A 43 9.75 -10.98 -28.77
N GLN A 44 9.86 -10.41 -27.56
CA GLN A 44 11.12 -10.30 -26.83
C GLN A 44 10.94 -10.63 -25.35
N GLN A 45 11.99 -11.16 -24.72
CA GLN A 45 12.04 -11.33 -23.27
C GLN A 45 12.26 -9.99 -22.56
N CYS A 46 11.66 -9.84 -21.38
CA CYS A 46 11.74 -8.64 -20.56
C CYS A 46 11.66 -8.99 -19.07
N THR A 47 12.19 -8.14 -18.18
CA THR A 47 12.12 -8.32 -16.72
C THR A 47 11.51 -7.08 -16.06
N LEU A 48 10.79 -7.27 -14.94
CA LEU A 48 10.14 -6.18 -14.18
C LEU A 48 11.11 -5.19 -13.50
N GLU A 49 12.42 -5.47 -13.51
CA GLU A 49 13.45 -4.54 -13.00
C GLU A 49 13.63 -3.30 -13.90
N TYR A 50 13.13 -3.36 -15.15
CA TYR A 50 13.20 -2.27 -16.12
C TYR A 50 11.83 -1.60 -16.29
N ILE A 51 11.27 -1.04 -15.21
CA ILE A 51 10.13 -0.13 -15.31
C ILE A 51 10.66 1.31 -15.16
N PRO A 52 10.66 2.13 -16.22
CA PRO A 52 10.84 3.56 -16.07
C PRO A 52 9.74 4.08 -15.14
N LYS A 53 10.11 4.79 -14.08
CA LYS A 53 9.22 5.36 -13.03
C LYS A 53 8.01 6.18 -13.53
N ALA A 54 7.84 6.37 -14.84
CA ALA A 54 6.90 7.28 -15.47
C ALA A 54 5.55 6.68 -15.87
N VAL A 55 5.29 5.37 -15.69
CA VAL A 55 4.04 4.73 -16.15
C VAL A 55 3.22 4.15 -14.99
N HIS A 56 2.91 5.00 -14.00
CA HIS A 56 1.94 4.70 -12.95
C HIS A 56 0.73 5.65 -13.05
N ARG A 57 -0.03 5.54 -14.15
CA ARG A 57 -1.39 6.11 -14.24
C ARG A 57 -2.30 5.04 -14.85
N PRO A 58 -3.54 4.83 -14.32
CA PRO A 58 -4.47 3.84 -14.86
C PRO A 58 -4.53 3.91 -16.40
N PRO A 59 -4.51 2.74 -17.09
CA PRO A 59 -5.17 1.50 -16.68
C PRO A 59 -4.21 0.33 -16.38
N TYR A 60 -3.11 0.54 -15.66
CA TYR A 60 -2.15 -0.56 -15.38
C TYR A 60 -2.39 -1.25 -14.04
N PRO A 61 -2.42 -2.61 -13.99
CA PRO A 61 -2.55 -3.37 -12.76
C PRO A 61 -1.31 -3.22 -11.87
N CYS A 62 -1.49 -3.35 -10.55
CA CYS A 62 -0.39 -3.28 -9.57
C CYS A 62 0.76 -4.23 -9.95
N CYS A 63 1.98 -3.71 -10.04
CA CYS A 63 3.17 -4.51 -10.37
C CYS A 63 3.99 -4.95 -9.15
N ALA A 64 3.54 -4.64 -7.93
CA ALA A 64 4.24 -5.00 -6.70
C ALA A 64 4.48 -6.51 -6.60
N CYS A 65 5.65 -6.90 -6.10
CA CYS A 65 6.06 -8.30 -5.97
C CYS A 65 5.80 -8.86 -4.58
N ASP A 66 6.06 -8.03 -3.58
CA ASP A 66 5.96 -8.41 -2.18
C ASP A 66 4.72 -7.83 -1.53
N GLU A 67 4.30 -8.49 -0.47
CA GLU A 67 3.38 -7.90 0.48
C GLU A 67 4.04 -6.76 1.25
N ALA A 68 3.25 -5.74 1.56
CA ALA A 68 3.70 -4.61 2.35
C ALA A 68 2.81 -4.47 3.58
N LYS A 69 3.43 -4.46 4.77
CA LYS A 69 2.75 -4.11 6.01
C LYS A 69 2.73 -2.60 6.17
N PHE A 70 1.59 -2.06 6.58
CA PHE A 70 1.39 -0.66 6.86
C PHE A 70 0.77 -0.50 8.24
N GLN A 71 1.12 0.59 8.90
CA GLN A 71 0.42 1.08 10.07
C GLN A 71 -0.43 2.26 9.64
N PHE A 72 -1.69 2.30 10.07
CA PHE A 72 -2.47 3.52 10.01
C PHE A 72 -2.61 4.14 11.39
N THR A 73 -2.70 5.46 11.40
CA THR A 73 -3.03 6.26 12.57
C THR A 73 -4.09 7.26 12.17
N PHE A 74 -5.23 7.19 12.83
CA PHE A 74 -6.28 8.17 12.67
C PHE A 74 -6.10 9.30 13.67
N GLN A 75 -6.15 10.52 13.17
CA GLN A 75 -6.04 11.73 13.96
C GLN A 75 -7.28 12.58 13.69
N GLY A 76 -8.23 12.57 14.62
CA GLY A 76 -9.35 13.51 14.60
C GLY A 76 -8.85 14.94 14.78
N LEU A 77 -9.24 15.85 13.90
CA LEU A 77 -8.87 17.26 13.97
C LEU A 77 -10.13 18.12 14.13
N TRP A 78 -10.21 18.77 15.29
CA TRP A 78 -11.29 19.68 15.64
C TRP A 78 -10.73 21.08 15.93
N PRO A 79 -10.80 22.01 14.96
CA PRO A 79 -10.48 23.41 15.21
C PRO A 79 -11.41 24.00 16.27
N LYS A 80 -10.89 24.90 17.10
CA LYS A 80 -11.72 25.64 18.07
C LYS A 80 -12.85 26.46 17.41
N GLN A 81 -12.70 26.83 16.13
CA GLN A 81 -13.74 27.52 15.37
C GLN A 81 -14.91 26.60 14.94
N SER A 82 -14.74 25.27 15.02
CA SER A 82 -15.72 24.26 14.60
C SER A 82 -16.55 23.71 15.76
N TYR A 83 -16.32 24.16 17.01
CA TYR A 83 -17.19 23.79 18.11
C TYR A 83 -18.58 24.40 17.88
N PRO A 84 -19.65 23.59 17.91
CA PRO A 84 -21.00 24.13 18.00
C PRO A 84 -21.05 25.12 19.16
N LYS A 85 -21.70 26.27 18.94
CA LYS A 85 -21.65 27.45 19.81
C LYS A 85 -22.04 27.16 21.28
N ASP A 86 -22.72 26.04 21.52
CA ASP A 86 -23.28 25.63 22.82
C ASP A 86 -22.74 24.27 23.33
N TRP A 87 -21.65 23.73 22.74
CA TRP A 87 -21.24 22.34 23.01
C TRP A 87 -19.84 22.21 23.65
N SER A 88 -19.76 21.38 24.71
CA SER A 88 -18.51 21.08 25.42
C SER A 88 -17.65 20.07 24.63
N PRO A 89 -16.32 20.25 24.54
CA PRO A 89 -15.41 19.32 23.89
C PRO A 89 -15.50 17.86 24.38
N GLU A 90 -16.04 17.64 25.59
CA GLU A 90 -16.05 16.33 26.27
C GLU A 90 -17.04 15.32 25.68
N HIS A 91 -18.03 15.74 24.88
CA HIS A 91 -19.05 14.84 24.34
C HIS A 91 -18.84 14.51 22.85
N LEU A 92 -17.96 15.24 22.16
CA LEU A 92 -17.60 14.94 20.77
C LEU A 92 -16.57 13.82 20.73
N HIS A 93 -16.84 12.79 19.94
CA HIS A 93 -15.95 11.66 19.78
C HIS A 93 -16.04 11.05 18.37
N TRP A 94 -15.01 10.32 17.99
CA TRP A 94 -15.03 9.47 16.81
C TRP A 94 -15.35 8.04 17.25
N PHE A 95 -16.14 7.34 16.43
CA PHE A 95 -16.36 5.92 16.63
C PHE A 95 -15.15 5.10 16.17
N ASP A 96 -15.17 3.81 16.50
CA ASP A 96 -14.19 2.87 15.96
C ASP A 96 -14.19 2.92 14.43
N ILE A 97 -12.99 2.88 13.86
CA ILE A 97 -12.83 2.82 12.41
C ILE A 97 -13.10 1.39 11.97
N ILE A 98 -13.85 1.29 10.88
CA ILE A 98 -14.11 0.04 10.18
C ILE A 98 -13.49 0.14 8.79
N GLY A 99 -12.65 -0.83 8.44
CA GLY A 99 -12.01 -0.83 7.13
C GLY A 99 -11.53 -2.20 6.67
N ALA A 100 -11.17 -2.25 5.39
CA ALA A 100 -10.72 -3.45 4.67
C ALA A 100 -9.65 -3.10 3.63
N VAL A 101 -8.70 -4.02 3.45
CA VAL A 101 -7.83 -4.05 2.26
C VAL A 101 -8.51 -4.92 1.20
N HIS A 102 -8.64 -4.40 -0.02
CA HIS A 102 -9.39 -5.06 -1.09
C HIS A 102 -8.74 -4.85 -2.47
N ASN A 103 -9.31 -5.51 -3.48
CA ASN A 103 -8.99 -5.37 -4.91
C ASN A 103 -10.06 -4.53 -5.61
N GLU A 104 -9.96 -4.32 -6.92
CA GLU A 104 -10.99 -3.62 -7.71
C GLU A 104 -12.32 -4.40 -7.74
N GLU A 105 -12.26 -5.73 -7.69
CA GLU A 105 -13.42 -6.64 -7.57
C GLU A 105 -13.86 -6.79 -6.11
N TYR A 106 -14.41 -5.71 -5.56
CA TYR A 106 -15.07 -5.60 -4.25
C TYR A 106 -15.21 -6.91 -3.42
N SER A 107 -14.39 -7.05 -2.37
CA SER A 107 -14.71 -7.91 -1.22
C SER A 107 -14.28 -7.23 0.08
N PHE A 108 -15.27 -6.87 0.90
CA PHE A 108 -15.06 -6.13 2.15
C PHE A 108 -14.91 -7.11 3.32
N ASN A 109 -13.71 -7.25 3.89
CA ASN A 109 -13.48 -7.97 5.15
C ASN A 109 -13.32 -6.94 6.28
N ILE A 110 -14.31 -6.90 7.18
CA ILE A 110 -14.40 -5.92 8.27
C ILE A 110 -13.35 -6.21 9.35
N SER A 111 -12.52 -5.22 9.68
CA SER A 111 -11.77 -5.18 10.93
C SER A 111 -12.07 -3.88 11.68
N LYS A 112 -12.31 -3.97 13.00
CA LYS A 112 -12.51 -2.80 13.89
C LYS A 112 -11.16 -2.39 14.47
N SER A 113 -10.74 -1.14 14.33
CA SER A 113 -9.65 -0.58 15.15
C SER A 113 -9.48 0.93 15.04
N THR A 114 -9.21 1.63 16.15
CA THR A 114 -8.85 3.06 16.19
C THR A 114 -7.41 3.34 15.73
N ALA A 115 -6.55 2.31 15.73
CA ALA A 115 -5.23 2.29 15.11
C ALA A 115 -4.83 0.83 14.83
N GLY A 116 -4.32 0.53 13.64
CA GLY A 116 -4.07 -0.86 13.26
C GLY A 116 -2.95 -1.03 12.25
N ALA A 117 -2.47 -2.25 12.15
CA ALA A 117 -1.59 -2.68 11.08
C ALA A 117 -2.40 -3.49 10.06
N PHE A 118 -2.17 -3.26 8.78
CA PHE A 118 -2.74 -4.05 7.69
C PHE A 118 -1.66 -4.44 6.70
N THR A 119 -1.89 -5.53 5.99
CA THR A 119 -0.99 -6.03 4.94
C THR A 119 -1.68 -5.85 3.60
N THR A 120 -0.96 -5.33 2.61
CA THR A 120 -1.42 -5.25 1.22
C THR A 120 -0.59 -6.17 0.34
N SER A 121 -1.16 -6.59 -0.79
CA SER A 121 -0.49 -7.43 -1.78
C SER A 121 -0.78 -6.92 -3.19
N ARG A 122 -0.16 -7.55 -4.20
CA ARG A 122 -0.45 -7.27 -5.62
C ARG A 122 -1.93 -7.35 -5.95
N ASN A 123 -2.65 -8.32 -5.37
CA ASN A 123 -4.05 -8.54 -5.68
C ASN A 123 -4.95 -7.66 -4.82
N TYR A 124 -4.55 -7.38 -3.58
CA TYR A 124 -5.33 -6.56 -2.63
C TYR A 124 -4.51 -5.33 -2.24
N HIS A 125 -4.57 -4.30 -3.09
CA HIS A 125 -3.74 -3.09 -2.99
C HIS A 125 -4.53 -1.81 -2.70
N LEU A 126 -5.84 -1.91 -2.50
CA LEU A 126 -6.71 -0.79 -2.13
C LEU A 126 -7.06 -0.86 -0.65
N LEU A 127 -7.19 0.29 0.00
CA LEU A 127 -7.65 0.40 1.38
C LEU A 127 -8.88 1.32 1.39
N SER A 128 -9.96 0.82 1.99
CA SER A 128 -11.16 1.61 2.27
C SER A 128 -11.48 1.52 3.76
N CYS A 129 -11.78 2.66 4.39
CA CYS A 129 -12.16 2.71 5.79
C CYS A 129 -13.05 3.91 6.10
N VAL A 130 -13.94 3.75 7.09
CA VAL A 130 -14.89 4.77 7.52
C VAL A 130 -14.96 4.82 9.05
N THR A 131 -15.21 5.99 9.60
CA THR A 131 -15.59 6.17 11.01
C THR A 131 -16.74 7.17 11.11
N MET A 132 -17.60 6.96 12.10
CA MET A 132 -18.73 7.83 12.38
C MET A 132 -18.31 8.95 13.35
N LEU A 133 -18.91 10.12 13.14
CA LEU A 133 -18.77 11.27 14.00
C LEU A 133 -19.88 11.26 15.06
N GLY A 134 -19.51 11.35 16.33
CA GLY A 134 -20.43 11.27 17.46
C GLY A 134 -20.45 12.53 18.33
N PRO A 135 -21.63 13.06 18.70
CA PRO A 135 -22.93 12.82 18.08
C PRO A 135 -23.01 13.47 16.70
N SER A 136 -23.67 12.81 15.75
CA SER A 136 -24.10 13.40 14.48
C SER A 136 -25.31 12.62 13.96
N PRO A 137 -26.10 13.17 13.02
CA PRO A 137 -27.23 12.45 12.42
C PRO A 137 -26.78 11.15 11.75
N ASN A 138 -25.81 11.26 10.85
CA ASN A 138 -25.29 10.17 10.03
C ASN A 138 -23.97 10.55 9.34
N TRP A 139 -23.20 11.45 9.94
CA TRP A 139 -21.98 11.97 9.34
C TRP A 139 -20.84 10.98 9.56
N ILE A 140 -20.19 10.60 8.46
CA ILE A 140 -19.03 9.71 8.46
C ILE A 140 -17.85 10.43 7.81
N THR A 141 -16.63 9.94 8.03
CA THR A 141 -15.46 10.44 7.29
C THR A 141 -14.73 9.31 6.58
N GLU A 142 -14.37 9.59 5.34
CA GLU A 142 -13.50 8.78 4.50
C GLU A 142 -12.34 9.67 4.04
N LEU A 143 -11.09 9.21 4.23
CA LEU A 143 -9.87 9.85 3.71
C LEU A 143 -9.93 11.39 3.71
N HIS A 144 -10.11 11.97 4.89
CA HIS A 144 -10.04 13.41 5.19
C HIS A 144 -11.31 14.25 5.04
N HIS A 145 -12.37 13.75 4.39
CA HIS A 145 -13.57 14.57 4.17
C HIS A 145 -14.78 13.97 4.90
N PRO A 146 -15.50 14.77 5.68
CA PRO A 146 -16.73 14.34 6.30
C PRO A 146 -17.87 14.41 5.26
N ILE A 147 -18.68 13.36 5.23
CA ILE A 147 -19.74 13.10 4.25
C ILE A 147 -21.02 12.67 4.97
N ASP A 148 -22.16 12.96 4.36
CA ASP A 148 -23.49 12.57 4.81
C ASP A 148 -23.86 11.22 4.17
N ALA A 149 -24.24 10.24 5.00
CA ALA A 149 -24.60 8.90 4.52
C ALA A 149 -25.99 8.82 3.85
N GLY A 150 -26.77 9.91 3.82
CA GLY A 150 -28.07 9.99 3.15
C GLY A 150 -29.21 9.23 3.84
N THR A 151 -29.17 9.13 5.17
CA THR A 151 -30.08 8.31 5.99
C THR A 151 -30.80 9.10 7.09
N ASP A 152 -30.29 10.28 7.47
CA ASP A 152 -30.94 11.21 8.38
C ASP A 152 -30.77 12.64 7.83
N ILE A 153 -31.85 13.44 7.80
CA ILE A 153 -31.83 14.81 7.24
C ILE A 153 -31.51 15.89 8.30
N GLY A 154 -31.08 15.47 9.49
CA GLY A 154 -30.59 16.37 10.53
C GLY A 154 -29.42 17.21 10.03
N ILE A 155 -29.42 18.50 10.40
CA ILE A 155 -28.34 19.46 10.06
C ILE A 155 -27.52 19.88 11.29
N GLN A 156 -27.82 19.30 12.45
CA GLN A 156 -27.20 19.59 13.74
C GLN A 156 -26.60 18.30 14.33
N TYR A 157 -25.48 18.42 15.03
CA TYR A 157 -24.76 17.29 15.64
C TYR A 157 -25.63 16.48 16.62
N ASP A 158 -26.31 17.18 17.53
CA ASP A 158 -27.13 16.65 18.61
C ASP A 158 -28.64 16.88 18.37
N GLY A 159 -29.01 17.17 17.13
CA GLY A 159 -30.40 17.40 16.74
C GLY A 159 -31.28 16.16 16.90
N PRO A 160 -32.62 16.32 16.92
CA PRO A 160 -33.53 15.20 16.93
C PRO A 160 -33.35 14.35 15.67
N LYS A 161 -33.48 13.01 15.80
CA LYS A 161 -33.42 12.09 14.66
C LYS A 161 -34.50 12.43 13.64
N ARG A 162 -34.11 12.57 12.37
CA ARG A 162 -35.01 12.85 11.25
C ARG A 162 -34.71 11.85 10.14
N PRO A 163 -35.26 10.63 10.21
CA PRO A 163 -34.94 9.60 9.24
C PRO A 163 -35.32 10.04 7.83
N GLU A 164 -34.42 9.83 6.88
CA GLU A 164 -34.68 10.05 5.46
C GLU A 164 -35.43 8.82 4.91
N ASN A 165 -36.63 9.04 4.37
CA ASN A 165 -37.51 7.95 3.92
C ASN A 165 -37.07 7.37 2.57
N SER A 166 -36.27 8.11 1.79
CA SER A 166 -35.65 7.63 0.55
C SER A 166 -34.14 7.79 0.62
N ARG A 167 -33.41 6.67 0.64
CA ARG A 167 -31.94 6.67 0.73
C ARG A 167 -31.33 7.59 -0.34
N LYS A 168 -30.63 8.63 0.10
CA LYS A 168 -29.90 9.53 -0.78
C LYS A 168 -28.48 9.00 -1.04
N PRO A 169 -27.87 9.32 -2.19
CA PRO A 169 -26.45 9.07 -2.39
C PRO A 169 -25.60 9.77 -1.32
N ILE A 170 -24.45 9.18 -1.01
CA ILE A 170 -23.45 9.80 -0.14
C ILE A 170 -23.02 11.14 -0.75
N ALA A 171 -23.05 12.21 0.05
CA ALA A 171 -22.79 13.56 -0.42
C ALA A 171 -21.97 14.37 0.61
N PRO A 172 -21.33 15.48 0.21
CA PRO A 172 -20.73 16.41 1.15
C PRO A 172 -21.76 16.92 2.17
N ILE A 173 -21.34 17.12 3.42
CA ILE A 173 -22.24 17.61 4.48
C ILE A 173 -22.73 19.02 4.15
N VAL A 174 -24.05 19.21 4.21
CA VAL A 174 -24.69 20.53 4.12
C VAL A 174 -24.99 21.02 5.54
N SER A 175 -24.00 21.63 6.18
CA SER A 175 -24.15 22.25 7.52
C SER A 175 -24.60 23.70 7.39
N SER A 176 -25.54 24.14 8.24
CA SER A 176 -26.13 25.47 8.10
C SER A 176 -25.24 26.61 8.59
N ASN A 177 -24.27 26.37 9.48
CA ASN A 177 -23.56 27.48 10.15
C ASN A 177 -22.08 27.23 10.52
N GLN A 178 -21.53 26.02 10.37
CA GLN A 178 -20.12 25.74 10.72
C GLN A 178 -19.51 24.64 9.84
N PRO A 179 -18.20 24.72 9.53
CA PRO A 179 -17.51 23.66 8.81
C PRO A 179 -17.44 22.40 9.69
N PRO A 180 -17.72 21.21 9.12
CA PRO A 180 -17.60 19.96 9.84
C PRO A 180 -16.14 19.68 10.22
N PRO A 181 -15.88 18.88 11.26
CA PRO A 181 -14.53 18.46 11.58
C PRO A 181 -13.96 17.56 10.51
N PHE A 182 -12.64 17.61 10.41
CA PHE A 182 -11.90 16.76 9.50
C PHE A 182 -11.03 15.82 10.32
N ALA A 183 -10.56 14.77 9.68
CA ALA A 183 -9.63 13.84 10.30
C ALA A 183 -8.50 13.56 9.33
N ASN A 184 -7.34 13.22 9.85
CA ASN A 184 -6.23 12.76 9.04
C ASN A 184 -6.04 11.26 9.23
N LEU A 185 -6.04 10.54 8.11
CA LEU A 185 -5.58 9.16 8.08
C LEU A 185 -4.12 9.14 7.64
N ASN A 186 -3.23 8.92 8.60
CA ASN A 186 -1.80 8.81 8.32
C ASN A 186 -1.45 7.34 8.11
N ILE A 187 -0.91 7.01 6.94
CA ILE A 187 -0.46 5.65 6.62
C ILE A 187 1.07 5.65 6.52
N LYS A 188 1.71 4.78 7.30
CA LYS A 188 3.17 4.58 7.28
C LYS A 188 3.48 3.14 6.95
N ARG A 189 4.37 2.92 5.97
CA ARG A 189 4.87 1.57 5.68
C ARG A 189 5.70 1.09 6.87
N ILE A 190 5.38 -0.08 7.40
CA ILE A 190 6.22 -0.76 8.36
C ILE A 190 7.19 -1.63 7.56
N MET A 191 8.48 -1.30 7.64
CA MET A 191 9.52 -2.24 7.24
C MET A 191 9.47 -3.39 8.24
N VAL A 192 9.08 -4.58 7.78
CA VAL A 192 9.10 -5.80 8.60
C VAL A 192 10.52 -5.95 9.11
N GLN A 193 10.73 -5.81 10.42
CA GLN A 193 12.05 -5.98 11.02
C GLN A 193 12.53 -7.42 10.78
N ASP A 194 13.83 -7.60 10.53
CA ASP A 194 14.49 -8.89 10.26
C ASP A 194 14.18 -10.00 11.29
N ASN A 195 13.77 -9.64 12.52
CA ASN A 195 13.39 -10.60 13.56
C ASN A 195 12.00 -11.24 13.38
N ASP A 196 11.16 -10.69 12.50
CA ASP A 196 9.81 -11.16 12.18
C ASP A 196 9.80 -12.03 10.90
N LEU A 197 10.99 -12.24 10.31
CA LEU A 197 11.23 -13.06 9.14
C LEU A 197 11.63 -14.48 9.54
N SER A 198 11.28 -15.45 8.71
CA SER A 198 11.72 -16.86 8.77
C SER A 198 13.23 -17.12 8.71
N CYS A 199 14.05 -16.07 8.68
CA CYS A 199 15.51 -16.13 8.59
C CYS A 199 16.15 -15.18 9.61
N PRO A 200 16.12 -15.51 10.90
CA PRO A 200 16.72 -14.66 11.93
C PRO A 200 18.23 -14.50 11.69
N MET A 201 18.76 -13.31 12.02
CA MET A 201 20.20 -13.10 12.07
C MET A 201 20.80 -13.87 13.25
N ALA A 202 21.93 -14.53 13.02
CA ALA A 202 22.74 -15.10 14.09
C ALA A 202 23.33 -13.99 15.00
N THR A 203 23.77 -14.40 16.18
CA THR A 203 24.55 -13.53 17.07
C THR A 203 25.85 -13.10 16.38
N TRP A 204 26.32 -11.90 16.72
CA TRP A 204 27.62 -11.42 16.23
C TRP A 204 28.74 -12.36 16.67
N SER A 205 29.67 -12.63 15.74
CA SER A 205 30.93 -13.30 16.04
C SER A 205 31.76 -12.47 17.01
N GLU A 206 32.75 -13.13 17.61
CA GLU A 206 33.86 -12.44 18.25
C GLU A 206 34.57 -11.49 17.28
N CYS A 207 35.24 -10.50 17.84
CA CYS A 207 35.99 -9.52 17.06
C CYS A 207 37.17 -10.20 16.36
N SER A 208 37.43 -9.85 15.10
CA SER A 208 38.52 -10.46 14.31
C SER A 208 39.93 -10.17 14.84
N VAL A 209 40.05 -9.19 15.74
CA VAL A 209 41.27 -8.86 16.45
C VAL A 209 41.06 -9.12 17.94
N THR A 210 42.13 -9.39 18.68
CA THR A 210 42.11 -9.56 20.14
C THR A 210 42.44 -8.28 20.90
N CYS A 211 42.93 -7.26 20.20
CA CYS A 211 43.22 -5.92 20.73
C CYS A 211 43.21 -4.88 19.60
N GLY A 212 43.07 -3.61 19.94
CA GLY A 212 43.07 -2.49 19.00
C GLY A 212 41.70 -2.16 18.37
N ARG A 213 41.68 -1.17 17.47
CA ARG A 213 40.46 -0.54 16.94
C ARG A 213 40.09 -0.92 15.50
N ASN A 214 40.85 -1.83 14.89
CA ASN A 214 40.69 -2.20 13.48
C ASN A 214 40.04 -3.59 13.33
N GLY A 215 39.22 -3.98 14.31
CA GLY A 215 38.52 -5.25 14.29
C GLY A 215 37.24 -5.19 13.48
N ILE A 216 36.84 -6.35 12.96
CA ILE A 216 35.54 -6.55 12.33
C ILE A 216 34.88 -7.76 12.99
N ARG A 217 33.60 -7.65 13.31
CA ARG A 217 32.76 -8.80 13.67
C ARG A 217 31.78 -9.08 12.54
N ARG A 218 31.42 -10.35 12.38
CA ARG A 218 30.53 -10.85 11.32
C ARG A 218 29.30 -11.48 11.94
N ARG A 219 28.18 -11.41 11.25
CA ARG A 219 27.01 -12.25 11.53
C ARG A 219 26.38 -12.69 10.23
N THR A 220 25.75 -13.84 10.24
CA THR A 220 25.09 -14.42 9.07
C THR A 220 23.62 -14.66 9.37
N ARG A 221 22.78 -14.61 8.34
CA ARG A 221 21.38 -15.09 8.42
C ARG A 221 21.28 -16.49 7.84
N THR A 222 20.46 -17.32 8.47
CA THR A 222 20.12 -18.65 7.98
C THR A 222 18.63 -18.77 7.71
N LEU A 223 18.28 -19.27 6.54
CA LEU A 223 16.92 -19.68 6.20
C LEU A 223 16.51 -20.86 7.07
N LEU A 224 15.50 -20.69 7.92
CA LEU A 224 14.89 -21.82 8.61
C LEU A 224 14.06 -22.61 7.60
N SER A 225 14.25 -23.92 7.55
CA SER A 225 13.77 -24.79 6.47
C SER A 225 12.26 -25.05 6.45
N ASN A 226 11.48 -24.45 7.36
CA ASN A 226 10.08 -24.82 7.60
C ASN A 226 9.08 -23.65 7.44
N HIS A 227 9.39 -22.69 6.58
CA HIS A 227 8.56 -21.49 6.38
C HIS A 227 7.91 -21.42 5.00
N ARG A 228 6.90 -20.55 4.88
CA ARG A 228 6.13 -20.36 3.63
C ARG A 228 7.06 -19.91 2.50
N ALA A 229 6.77 -20.33 1.28
CA ALA A 229 7.58 -20.00 0.09
C ALA A 229 7.84 -18.49 -0.10
N VAL A 230 6.89 -17.64 0.32
CA VAL A 230 7.02 -16.17 0.31
C VAL A 230 8.14 -15.69 1.25
N ASP A 231 8.23 -16.28 2.45
CA ASP A 231 9.27 -15.89 3.42
C ASP A 231 10.66 -16.35 2.97
N GLN A 232 10.74 -17.51 2.30
CA GLN A 232 11.98 -18.04 1.74
C GLN A 232 12.56 -17.12 0.64
N HIS A 233 11.72 -16.61 -0.26
CA HIS A 233 12.17 -15.68 -1.32
C HIS A 233 12.60 -14.32 -0.77
N ARG A 234 11.90 -13.79 0.24
CA ARG A 234 12.29 -12.53 0.92
C ARG A 234 13.64 -12.63 1.62
N CYS A 235 13.95 -13.79 2.18
CA CYS A 235 15.23 -14.04 2.84
C CYS A 235 16.39 -14.23 1.85
N GLN A 236 16.10 -14.70 0.62
CA GLN A 236 17.10 -14.82 -0.45
C GLN A 236 17.52 -13.47 -1.04
N SER A 237 16.68 -12.44 -0.95
CA SER A 237 16.99 -11.10 -1.46
C SER A 237 17.73 -10.20 -0.46
N LEU A 238 17.92 -10.68 0.78
CA LEU A 238 18.64 -9.97 1.84
C LEU A 238 20.12 -10.43 1.90
N PRO A 239 21.06 -9.54 2.28
CA PRO A 239 22.47 -9.87 2.35
C PRO A 239 22.72 -10.98 3.40
N LEU A 240 23.35 -12.07 2.95
CA LEU A 240 23.59 -13.27 3.77
C LEU A 240 24.60 -13.05 4.91
N GLU A 241 25.50 -12.09 4.75
CA GLU A 241 26.55 -11.74 5.71
C GLU A 241 26.57 -10.23 5.94
N GLU A 242 26.68 -9.84 7.21
CA GLU A 242 26.89 -8.45 7.61
C GLU A 242 28.17 -8.32 8.41
N THR A 243 28.89 -7.23 8.17
CA THR A 243 30.13 -6.89 8.87
C THR A 243 29.98 -5.57 9.60
N GLN A 244 30.45 -5.50 10.85
CA GLN A 244 30.48 -4.26 11.62
C GLN A 244 31.85 -4.08 12.28
N PRO A 245 32.38 -2.83 12.37
CA PRO A 245 33.59 -2.58 13.12
C PRO A 245 33.43 -2.93 14.61
N CYS A 246 34.48 -3.46 15.21
CA CYS A 246 34.60 -3.72 16.64
C CYS A 246 35.91 -3.16 17.19
N TYR A 247 35.84 -2.70 18.44
CA TYR A 247 36.93 -2.00 19.11
C TYR A 247 37.23 -2.69 20.43
N LEU A 248 38.45 -3.21 20.57
CA LEU A 248 38.94 -3.82 21.80
C LEU A 248 39.98 -2.93 22.48
N ASN A 249 40.39 -3.34 23.68
CA ASN A 249 41.44 -2.67 24.44
C ASN A 249 42.71 -2.50 23.61
N LEU A 250 43.46 -1.44 23.89
CA LEU A 250 44.74 -1.18 23.23
C LEU A 250 45.67 -2.39 23.38
N CYS A 251 46.31 -2.78 22.28
CA CYS A 251 47.34 -3.82 22.30
C CYS A 251 48.46 -3.36 23.23
N ARG A 252 48.77 -4.15 24.26
CA ARG A 252 50.00 -3.95 25.02
C ARG A 252 51.16 -4.34 24.12
N MET A 253 52.13 -3.43 23.98
CA MET A 253 53.42 -3.72 23.35
C MET A 253 54.26 -4.63 24.24
#